data_AF-A0A1F9VSM6-F1
#
_entry.id   AF-A0A1F9VSM6-F1
#
_cell.length_a   1.000
_cell.length_b   1.000
_cell.length_c   1.000
_cell.angle_alpha   90.00
_cell.angle_beta   90.00
_cell.angle_gamma   90.00
#
_symmetry.space_group_name_H-M   'P 1'
#
loop_
_entity.id
_entity.type
_entity.pdbx_description
1 polymer ?
#
loop_
_entity_poly.entity_id
_entity_poly.type
_entity_poly.pdbx_seq_one_letter_code
_entity_poly.pdbx_strand_id
1 'polypeptide(L)'
;MRPEDIVSTQEACRLLDITRPTLYAWIEQGKVRAWGKLGGHEAWFFLKTEVNRVKAKGLKYERAPLYSPMAKPTNHRRPPPANG
;
A
#
# COMPACT_ATOMS: atom_id res chain seq x y z
N MET A 1 25.79 10.49 2.10
CA MET A 1 24.48 10.32 1.43
C MET A 1 24.26 11.57 0.60
N ARG A 2 24.14 11.48 -0.73
CA ARG A 2 23.96 12.68 -1.56
C ARG A 2 22.46 13.02 -1.60
N PRO A 3 22.05 14.30 -1.60
CA PRO A 3 20.65 14.68 -1.68
C PRO A 3 19.97 14.16 -2.97
N GLU A 4 20.77 13.85 -3.99
CA GLU A 4 20.37 13.28 -5.28
C GLU A 4 19.83 11.85 -5.19
N ASP A 5 20.06 11.17 -4.06
CA ASP A 5 19.62 9.80 -3.81
C ASP A 5 18.22 9.73 -3.20
N ILE A 6 17.57 10.86 -2.91
CA ILE A 6 16.25 10.91 -2.32
C ILE A 6 15.23 11.30 -3.40
N VAL A 7 14.21 10.47 -3.57
CA VAL A 7 13.12 10.69 -4.54
C VAL A 7 11.79 10.87 -3.81
N SER A 8 10.94 11.74 -4.33
CA SER A 8 9.59 11.97 -3.79
C SER A 8 8.63 10.85 -4.18
N THR A 9 7.44 10.83 -3.57
CA THR A 9 6.37 9.87 -3.91
C THR A 9 6.02 9.88 -5.40
N GLN A 10 5.91 11.06 -6.02
CA GLN A 10 5.62 11.18 -7.46
C GLN A 10 6.73 10.61 -8.32
N GLU A 11 7.98 10.88 -7.94
CA GLU A 11 9.13 10.42 -8.72
C GLU A 11 9.33 8.91 -8.58
N ALA A 12 9.12 8.36 -7.38
CA ALA A 12 9.08 6.91 -7.16
C ALA A 12 8.00 6.23 -8.00
N CYS A 13 6.80 6.82 -8.09
CA CYS A 13 5.71 6.32 -8.95
C CYS A 13 6.13 6.26 -10.42
N ARG A 14 6.78 7.32 -10.93
CA ARG A 14 7.29 7.38 -12.32
C ARG A 14 8.39 6.34 -12.58
N LEU A 15 9.33 6.18 -11.65
CA LEU A 15 10.45 5.24 -11.82
C LEU A 15 10.02 3.78 -11.82
N LEU A 16 8.97 3.47 -11.05
CA LEU A 16 8.38 2.14 -10.90
C LEU A 16 7.23 1.88 -11.88
N ASP A 17 6.79 2.90 -12.61
CA ASP A 17 5.61 2.87 -13.49
C ASP A 17 4.34 2.39 -12.74
N ILE A 18 4.13 2.92 -11.53
CA ILE A 18 2.98 2.60 -10.67
C ILE A 18 2.22 3.86 -10.27
N THR A 19 1.01 3.66 -9.74
CA THR A 19 0.21 4.74 -9.20
C THR A 19 0.50 4.99 -7.71
N ARG A 20 0.19 6.20 -7.23
CA ARG A 20 0.30 6.57 -5.80
C ARG A 20 -0.38 5.58 -4.84
N PRO A 21 -1.62 5.12 -5.06
CA PRO A 21 -2.24 4.14 -4.16
C PRO A 21 -1.51 2.79 -4.13
N THR A 22 -0.95 2.34 -5.27
CA THR A 22 -0.10 1.14 -5.31
C THR A 22 1.15 1.32 -4.46
N LEU A 23 1.80 2.48 -4.56
CA LEU A 23 2.98 2.79 -3.76
C LEU A 23 2.65 2.83 -2.26
N TYR A 24 1.53 3.42 -1.85
CA TYR A 24 1.11 3.41 -0.44
C TYR A 24 0.83 2.00 0.07
N ALA A 25 0.10 1.18 -0.70
CA ALA A 25 -0.13 -0.22 -0.35
C ALA A 25 1.20 -1.00 -0.19
N TRP A 26 2.22 -0.69 -0.99
CA TRP A 26 3.54 -1.31 -0.84
C TRP A 26 4.30 -0.88 0.41
N ILE A 27 4.11 0.36 0.86
CA ILE A 27 4.64 0.84 2.14
C ILE A 27 3.94 0.11 3.28
N GLU A 28 2.62 0.02 3.26
CA GLU A 28 1.82 -0.69 4.27
C GLU A 28 2.15 -2.19 4.31
N GLN A 29 2.39 -2.81 3.15
CA GLN A 29 2.82 -4.21 3.04
C GLN A 29 4.29 -4.42 3.41
N GLY A 30 5.07 -3.37 3.68
CA GLY A 30 6.51 -3.47 3.95
C GLY A 30 7.36 -3.89 2.74
N LYS A 31 6.79 -3.84 1.52
CA LYS A 31 7.49 -4.15 0.25
C LYS A 31 8.45 -3.03 -0.16
N VAL A 32 8.12 -1.78 0.18
CA VAL A 32 8.95 -0.60 -0.05
C VAL A 32 9.13 0.15 1.26
N ARG A 33 10.38 0.48 1.60
CA ARG A 33 10.68 1.26 2.80
C ARG A 33 10.81 2.73 2.45
N ALA A 34 9.94 3.56 3.03
CA ALA A 34 10.10 5.00 2.96
C ALA A 34 11.29 5.44 3.82
N TRP A 35 12.07 6.38 3.31
CA TRP A 35 13.21 6.98 4.01
C TRP A 35 12.75 7.94 5.11
N GLY A 36 11.71 8.72 4.82
CA GLY A 36 11.14 9.66 5.79
C GLY A 36 9.91 10.36 5.24
N LYS A 37 9.17 11.03 6.13
CA LYS A 37 8.04 11.89 5.81
C LYS A 37 8.47 13.33 6.08
N LEU A 38 8.41 14.20 5.07
CA LEU A 38 8.81 15.61 5.23
C LEU A 38 7.58 16.51 5.08
N GLY A 39 7.24 17.24 6.14
CA GLY A 39 6.12 18.19 6.16
C GLY A 39 4.74 17.56 6.42
N GLY A 40 3.85 18.33 7.03
CA GLY A 40 2.50 17.90 7.48
C GLY A 40 1.57 17.37 6.39
N HIS A 41 1.91 17.56 5.11
CA HIS A 41 1.24 16.95 3.97
C HIS A 41 2.02 15.72 3.50
N GLU A 42 1.66 14.53 3.99
CA GLU A 42 1.77 13.17 3.39
C GLU A 42 2.81 12.87 2.28
N ALA A 43 3.94 13.57 2.26
CA ALA A 43 4.97 13.46 1.27
C ALA A 43 6.02 12.48 1.79
N TRP A 44 5.90 11.24 1.32
CA TRP A 44 6.87 10.20 1.59
C TRP A 44 8.04 10.34 0.64
N PHE A 45 9.24 10.27 1.19
CA PHE A 45 10.49 10.27 0.46
C PHE A 45 11.10 8.90 0.52
N PHE A 46 11.72 8.48 -0.59
CA PHE A 46 12.29 7.16 -0.77
C PHE A 46 13.73 7.29 -1.21
N LEU A 47 14.54 6.30 -0.87
CA LEU A 47 15.87 6.22 -1.45
C LEU A 47 15.76 5.67 -2.86
N LYS A 48 16.42 6.35 -3.81
CA LYS A 48 16.55 5.94 -5.20
C LYS A 48 17.11 4.52 -5.32
N THR A 49 18.05 4.15 -4.43
CA THR A 49 18.59 2.79 -4.33
C THR A 49 17.54 1.76 -3.98
N GLU A 50 16.65 2.05 -3.02
CA GLU A 50 15.55 1.16 -2.65
C GLU A 50 14.52 1.05 -3.79
N VAL A 51 14.17 2.17 -4.43
CA VAL A 51 13.28 2.19 -5.60
C VAL A 51 13.85 1.35 -6.74
N ASN A 52 15.14 1.50 -7.06
CA ASN A 52 15.81 0.68 -8.07
C ASN A 52 15.88 -0.81 -7.68
N ARG A 53 16.06 -1.12 -6.40
CA ARG A 53 16.04 -2.51 -5.91
C ARG A 53 14.66 -3.14 -6.11
N VAL A 54 13.59 -2.39 -5.85
CA VAL A 54 12.20 -2.81 -6.05
C VAL A 54 11.91 -3.05 -7.53
N LYS A 55 12.37 -2.13 -8.39
CA LYS A 55 12.30 -2.26 -9.85
C LYS A 55 13.04 -3.52 -10.33
N ALA A 56 14.26 -3.74 -9.85
CA ALA A 56 15.10 -4.87 -10.22
C ALA A 56 14.52 -6.21 -9.75
N LYS A 57 13.82 -6.24 -8.61
CA LYS A 57 13.08 -7.42 -8.15
C LYS A 57 11.87 -7.75 -9.03
N GLY A 58 11.45 -6.84 -9.93
CA GLY A 58 10.26 -7.02 -10.73
C GLY A 58 9.01 -7.19 -9.87
N LEU A 59 8.95 -6.50 -8.72
CA LEU A 59 7.82 -6.55 -7.80
C LEU A 59 6.55 -6.15 -8.55
N LYS A 60 5.74 -7.15 -8.91
CA LYS A 60 4.41 -6.92 -9.46
C LYS A 60 3.48 -6.57 -8.32
N TYR A 61 2.57 -5.63 -8.57
CA TYR A 61 1.48 -5.38 -7.64
C TYR A 61 0.57 -6.61 -7.62
N GLU A 62 0.82 -7.49 -6.65
CA GLU A 62 -0.20 -8.41 -6.19
C GLU A 62 -1.24 -7.56 -5.47
N ARG A 63 -2.40 -7.36 -6.12
CA ARG A 63 -3.60 -6.87 -5.44
C ARG A 63 -3.74 -7.71 -4.18
N ALA A 64 -3.52 -7.11 -3.01
CA ALA A 64 -4.09 -7.66 -1.79
C ALA A 64 -5.57 -7.89 -2.11
N PRO A 65 -6.16 -9.04 -1.72
CA PRO A 65 -7.55 -9.34 -2.03
C PRO A 65 -8.38 -8.14 -1.60
N LEU A 66 -8.82 -7.37 -2.60
CA LEU A 66 -9.67 -6.21 -2.41
C LEU A 66 -10.92 -6.79 -1.78
N TYR A 67 -11.22 -6.38 -0.55
CA TYR A 67 -12.44 -6.75 0.15
C TYR A 67 -12.44 -8.21 0.66
N SER A 68 -11.96 -8.44 1.88
CA SER A 68 -12.80 -9.24 2.77
C SER A 68 -13.92 -8.30 3.19
N PRO A 69 -15.17 -8.46 2.71
CA PRO A 69 -16.27 -7.85 3.44
C PRO A 69 -16.11 -8.30 4.87
N MET A 70 -16.23 -7.35 5.80
CA MET A 70 -16.76 -7.56 7.13
C MET A 70 -17.13 -9.03 7.38
N ALA A 71 -16.52 -9.64 8.38
CA ALA A 71 -17.25 -10.62 9.18
C ALA A 71 -18.63 -10.01 9.41
N LYS A 72 -19.63 -10.47 8.65
CA LYS A 72 -20.98 -9.96 8.76
C LYS A 72 -21.33 -10.21 10.23
N PRO A 73 -21.83 -9.23 11.00
CA PRO A 73 -22.44 -9.57 12.27
C PRO A 73 -23.48 -10.63 11.95
N THR A 74 -23.29 -11.80 12.53
CA THR A 74 -24.13 -12.98 12.39
C THR A 74 -25.56 -12.53 12.57
N ASN A 75 -26.30 -12.37 11.48
CA ASN A 75 -27.67 -11.92 11.53
C ASN A 75 -28.43 -13.04 12.22
N HIS A 76 -28.76 -12.85 13.50
CA HIS A 76 -29.60 -13.73 14.29
C HIS A 76 -30.92 -13.90 13.56
N ARG A 77 -31.01 -14.92 12.69
CA ARG A 77 -32.29 -15.49 12.29
C ARG A 77 -32.87 -16.15 13.53
N ARG A 78 -33.64 -15.37 14.27
CA ARG A 78 -34.67 -15.85 15.19
C ARG A 78 -35.55 -16.82 14.38
N PRO A 79 -35.69 -18.11 14.75
CA PRO A 79 -36.68 -18.96 14.11
C PRO A 79 -38.09 -18.47 14.47
N PRO A 80 -39.09 -18.61 13.58
CA PRO A 80 -40.46 -18.25 13.89
C PRO A 80 -41.03 -19.17 14.98
N PRO A 81 -42.03 -18.73 15.78
CA PRO A 81 -42.70 -19.62 16.70
C PRO A 81 -43.49 -20.68 15.91
N ALA A 82 -43.22 -21.95 16.19
CA ALA A 82 -44.06 -23.04 15.73
C ALA A 82 -45.37 -23.00 16.54
N ASN A 83 -46.47 -22.70 15.87
CA ASN A 83 -47.81 -22.95 16.39
C ASN A 83 -48.04 -24.47 16.41
N GLY A 84 -48.50 -24.96 17.56
CA GLY A 84 -48.99 -26.31 17.81
C GLY A 84 -49.82 -26.28 19.08
#